data_AF-A0A6Q2YRQ5-F1
#
_entry.id   AF-A0A6Q2YRQ5-F1
#
_cell.length_a   1.000
_cell.length_b   1.000
_cell.length_c   1.000
_cell.angle_alpha   90.00
_cell.angle_beta   90.00
_cell.angle_gamma   90.00
#
_symmetry.space_group_name_H-M   'P 1'
#
loop_
_entity.id
_entity.type
_entity.pdbx_description
1 polymer ?
#
loop_
_entity_poly.entity_id
_entity_poly.type
_entity_poly.pdbx_seq_one_letter_code
_entity_poly.pdbx_strand_id
1 'polypeptide(L)'
;FVSVFEVNIRFIGGLLAAYYLSGQEVFKVKAVQLAEKLLPAFNTPTGIPWAMVNLKSGVGRNWGWASAGSSILAEFGTLHMEFVHLTYLTGNPAYYQKVMHIRKLLAKMDRPNGLYPNYLNPRTGRWGQHHTSVGGLGDSFYEYLLKAWLMSDRTDTEARKTYDDAIEAIERHLIRKSNGGLTFIGEWKNGHLERKMGHLTCFAGGMFALGADGSPDDKAGHYLQLGAEIAHTCHESYDRTVLKLGPEAFKFDSGLEAVAVRQNEKYYILRPEVIETYWYMWRFTHDPKYRQWGWEAAQAIDKYCRVSGGFSGVKDVYSSNPTYDDVQQSFFLAETLK
;
A
#
# COMPACT_ATOMS: atom_id res chain seq x y z
N PHE A 1 -6.67 19.81 -10.85
CA PHE A 1 -5.50 18.97 -10.50
C PHE A 1 -6.02 17.64 -10.03
N VAL A 2 -5.33 16.56 -10.36
CA VAL A 2 -5.63 15.20 -9.87
C VAL A 2 -4.35 14.61 -9.28
N SER A 3 -4.47 13.71 -8.31
CA SER A 3 -3.34 12.88 -7.84
C SER A 3 -2.98 11.89 -8.94
N VAL A 4 -1.70 11.86 -9.32
CA VAL A 4 -1.19 10.94 -10.36
C VAL A 4 -1.30 9.50 -9.89
N PHE A 5 -0.91 9.24 -8.64
CA PHE A 5 -1.00 7.94 -7.99
C PHE A 5 -2.44 7.42 -7.94
N GLU A 6 -3.37 8.21 -7.41
CA GLU A 6 -4.77 7.76 -7.25
C GLU A 6 -5.46 7.53 -8.60
N VAL A 7 -5.18 8.39 -9.59
CA VAL A 7 -5.73 8.20 -10.94
C VAL A 7 -5.13 6.96 -11.59
N ASN A 8 -3.84 6.69 -11.38
CA ASN A 8 -3.18 5.50 -11.89
C ASN A 8 -3.80 4.21 -11.32
N ILE A 9 -3.78 4.04 -10.00
CA ILE A 9 -4.19 2.77 -9.39
C ILE A 9 -5.70 2.51 -9.51
N ARG A 10 -6.54 3.56 -9.50
CA ARG A 10 -8.00 3.40 -9.55
C ARG A 10 -8.56 3.37 -10.96
N PHE A 11 -8.22 4.36 -11.78
CA PHE A 11 -8.81 4.49 -13.11
C PHE A 11 -8.04 3.70 -14.15
N ILE A 12 -6.73 3.89 -14.26
CA ILE A 12 -5.93 3.14 -15.24
C ILE A 12 -5.93 1.66 -14.88
N GLY A 13 -5.63 1.31 -13.62
CA GLY A 13 -5.70 -0.07 -13.12
C GLY A 13 -7.07 -0.71 -13.34
N GLY A 14 -8.16 -0.02 -12.96
CA GLY A 14 -9.52 -0.52 -13.15
C GLY A 14 -9.90 -0.72 -14.63
N LEU A 15 -9.53 0.21 -15.51
CA LEU A 15 -9.79 0.10 -16.95
C LEU A 15 -8.96 -1.02 -17.60
N LEU A 16 -7.70 -1.19 -17.20
CA LEU A 16 -6.86 -2.30 -17.66
C LEU A 16 -7.45 -3.65 -17.23
N ALA A 17 -7.86 -3.78 -15.97
CA ALA A 17 -8.50 -5.00 -15.47
C ALA A 17 -9.81 -5.31 -16.22
N ALA A 18 -10.66 -4.30 -16.44
CA ALA A 18 -11.90 -4.45 -17.20
C ALA A 18 -11.65 -4.87 -18.65
N TYR A 19 -10.62 -4.30 -19.31
CA TYR A 19 -10.21 -4.71 -20.64
C TYR A 19 -9.77 -6.18 -20.67
N TYR A 20 -8.85 -6.60 -19.79
CA TYR A 20 -8.35 -7.97 -19.77
C TYR A 20 -9.43 -9.01 -19.45
N LEU A 21 -10.42 -8.67 -18.61
CA LEU A 21 -11.51 -9.58 -18.26
C LEU A 21 -12.62 -9.65 -19.33
N SER A 22 -12.88 -8.56 -20.06
CA SER A 22 -14.04 -8.48 -20.97
C SER A 22 -13.69 -8.47 -22.46
N GLY A 23 -12.45 -8.17 -22.83
CA GLY A 23 -12.03 -7.94 -24.22
C GLY A 23 -12.59 -6.66 -24.86
N GLN A 24 -13.31 -5.82 -24.11
CA GLN A 24 -13.95 -4.61 -24.65
C GLN A 24 -12.93 -3.48 -24.86
N GLU A 25 -12.64 -3.16 -26.11
CA GLU A 25 -11.63 -2.17 -26.54
C GLU A 25 -11.81 -0.78 -25.93
N VAL A 26 -13.05 -0.37 -25.61
CA VAL A 26 -13.32 0.94 -25.01
C VAL A 26 -12.53 1.17 -23.72
N PHE A 27 -12.31 0.12 -22.91
CA PHE A 27 -11.56 0.24 -21.66
C PHE A 27 -10.07 0.48 -21.90
N LYS A 28 -9.46 -0.25 -22.85
CA LYS A 28 -8.08 -0.01 -23.28
C LYS A 28 -7.92 1.41 -23.83
N VAL A 29 -8.80 1.84 -24.74
CA VAL A 29 -8.77 3.20 -25.31
C VAL A 29 -8.81 4.26 -24.21
N LYS A 30 -9.68 4.10 -23.21
CA LYS A 30 -9.78 5.05 -22.09
C LYS A 30 -8.58 5.03 -21.16
N ALA A 31 -8.01 3.85 -20.88
CA ALA A 31 -6.80 3.72 -20.08
C ALA A 31 -5.63 4.49 -20.72
N VAL A 32 -5.44 4.31 -22.03
CA VAL A 32 -4.38 4.99 -22.80
C VAL A 32 -4.59 6.50 -22.82
N GLN A 33 -5.81 6.96 -23.11
CA GLN A 33 -6.14 8.40 -23.11
C GLN A 33 -5.82 9.06 -21.77
N LEU A 34 -6.10 8.38 -20.65
CA LEU A 34 -5.82 8.92 -19.32
C LEU A 34 -4.31 8.90 -19.02
N ALA A 35 -3.62 7.83 -19.37
CA ALA A 35 -2.18 7.70 -19.19
C ALA A 35 -1.40 8.79 -19.93
N GLU A 36 -1.78 9.12 -21.17
CA GLU A 36 -1.19 10.23 -21.93
C GLU A 36 -1.29 11.57 -21.19
N LYS A 37 -2.41 11.81 -20.48
CA LYS A 37 -2.62 13.02 -19.67
C LYS A 37 -1.81 13.04 -18.38
N LEU A 38 -1.31 11.89 -17.92
CA LEU A 38 -0.43 11.80 -16.75
C LEU A 38 1.05 11.96 -17.11
N LEU A 39 1.46 11.72 -18.36
CA LEU A 39 2.86 11.85 -18.80
C LEU A 39 3.53 13.20 -18.43
N PRO A 40 2.85 14.36 -18.49
CA PRO A 40 3.45 15.62 -18.05
C PRO A 40 3.89 15.65 -16.57
N ALA A 41 3.35 14.78 -15.71
CA ALA A 41 3.78 14.69 -14.32
C ALA A 41 5.27 14.35 -14.19
N PHE A 42 5.83 13.61 -15.15
CA PHE A 42 7.24 13.22 -15.18
C PHE A 42 8.17 14.32 -15.72
N ASN A 43 7.65 15.49 -16.08
CA ASN A 43 8.44 16.63 -16.54
C ASN A 43 9.08 17.36 -15.35
N THR A 44 10.04 16.67 -14.72
CA THR A 44 10.86 17.17 -13.62
C THR A 44 12.34 16.98 -13.98
N PRO A 45 13.26 17.76 -13.40
CA PRO A 45 14.70 17.60 -13.68
C PRO A 45 15.22 16.17 -13.45
N THR A 46 14.64 15.46 -12.47
CA THR A 46 15.06 14.09 -12.16
C THR A 46 14.23 13.00 -12.83
N GLY A 47 13.09 13.33 -13.45
CA GLY A 47 12.12 12.35 -13.94
C GLY A 47 11.27 11.68 -12.86
N ILE A 48 11.50 11.96 -11.57
CA ILE A 48 10.55 11.60 -10.50
C ILE A 48 9.29 12.44 -10.67
N PRO A 49 8.09 11.85 -10.78
CA PRO A 49 6.90 12.58 -11.12
C PRO A 49 6.44 13.51 -9.99
N TRP A 50 5.74 14.58 -10.38
CA TRP A 50 4.91 15.36 -9.48
C TRP A 50 3.77 14.52 -8.90
N ALA A 51 3.40 14.75 -7.65
CA ALA A 51 2.26 14.11 -7.00
C ALA A 51 0.93 14.42 -7.70
N MET A 52 0.75 15.67 -8.14
CA MET A 52 -0.44 16.13 -8.82
C MET A 52 -0.14 16.71 -10.20
N VAL A 53 -1.07 16.51 -11.13
CA VAL A 53 -1.04 17.12 -12.47
C VAL A 53 -2.38 17.76 -12.83
N ASN A 54 -2.35 18.87 -13.56
CA ASN A 54 -3.53 19.41 -14.22
C ASN A 54 -3.68 18.75 -15.60
N LEU A 55 -4.72 17.94 -15.78
CA LEU A 55 -4.95 17.16 -17.01
C LEU A 55 -5.14 18.04 -18.27
N LYS A 56 -5.52 19.33 -18.12
CA LYS A 56 -5.68 20.25 -19.24
C LYS A 56 -4.37 20.94 -19.61
N SER A 57 -3.67 21.50 -18.62
CA SER A 57 -2.47 22.31 -18.88
C SER A 57 -1.15 21.53 -18.79
N GLY A 58 -1.16 20.31 -18.25
CA GLY A 58 0.05 19.52 -17.98
C GLY A 58 0.91 20.03 -16.81
N VAL A 59 0.51 21.13 -16.15
CA VAL A 59 1.25 21.69 -15.01
C VAL A 59 1.17 20.73 -13.83
N GLY A 60 2.33 20.34 -13.29
CA GLY A 60 2.44 19.48 -12.11
C GLY A 60 2.92 20.22 -10.87
N ARG A 61 2.57 19.68 -9.70
CA ARG A 61 3.03 20.15 -8.38
C ARG A 61 2.98 19.03 -7.34
N ASN A 62 3.79 19.15 -6.29
CA ASN A 62 3.70 18.28 -5.11
C ASN A 62 2.72 18.83 -4.07
N TRP A 63 2.41 18.02 -3.05
CA TRP A 63 1.60 18.42 -1.91
C TRP A 63 2.25 19.58 -1.15
N GLY A 64 1.45 20.57 -0.74
CA GLY A 64 1.97 21.75 -0.03
C GLY A 64 2.60 21.45 1.33
N TRP A 65 2.21 20.33 1.95
CA TRP A 65 2.73 19.86 3.23
C TRP A 65 3.93 18.91 3.09
N ALA A 66 4.24 18.44 1.87
CA ALA A 66 5.30 17.45 1.68
C ALA A 66 6.67 18.03 1.99
N SER A 67 7.48 17.26 2.72
CA SER A 67 8.81 17.66 3.18
C SER A 67 9.66 18.22 2.04
N ALA A 68 10.13 19.47 2.16
CA ALA A 68 10.96 20.15 1.15
C ALA A 68 10.39 20.10 -0.29
N GLY A 69 9.05 20.08 -0.44
CA GLY A 69 8.40 19.98 -1.75
C GLY A 69 8.64 18.65 -2.46
N SER A 70 8.88 17.58 -1.69
CA SER A 70 9.18 16.24 -2.21
C SER A 70 7.97 15.51 -2.77
N SER A 71 8.23 14.56 -3.65
CA SER A 71 7.29 13.54 -4.08
C SER A 71 7.30 12.39 -3.07
N ILE A 72 6.20 11.63 -3.00
CA ILE A 72 5.98 10.59 -1.99
C ILE A 72 6.35 9.22 -2.54
N LEU A 73 7.11 8.42 -1.78
CA LEU A 73 7.65 7.13 -2.21
C LEU A 73 6.58 6.17 -2.74
N ALA A 74 5.51 5.94 -1.98
CA ALA A 74 4.40 5.11 -2.45
C ALA A 74 3.76 5.68 -3.72
N GLU A 75 3.62 7.00 -3.85
CA GLU A 75 2.95 7.59 -5.01
C GLU A 75 3.72 7.38 -6.32
N PHE A 76 5.02 7.68 -6.34
CA PHE A 76 5.82 7.48 -7.55
C PHE A 76 6.30 6.04 -7.72
N GLY A 77 6.36 5.26 -6.64
CA GLY A 77 6.72 3.85 -6.62
C GLY A 77 5.62 2.93 -7.15
N THR A 78 4.36 3.37 -7.10
CA THR A 78 3.18 2.55 -7.42
C THR A 78 2.55 2.96 -8.75
N LEU A 79 3.40 3.07 -9.76
CA LEU A 79 3.02 3.35 -11.16
C LEU A 79 3.45 2.22 -12.10
N HIS A 80 4.28 1.30 -11.60
CA HIS A 80 5.07 0.38 -12.41
C HIS A 80 4.19 -0.60 -13.21
N MET A 81 3.27 -1.28 -12.55
CA MET A 81 2.46 -2.33 -13.18
C MET A 81 1.58 -1.79 -14.31
N GLU A 82 0.86 -0.70 -14.07
CA GLU A 82 -0.04 -0.09 -15.04
C GLU A 82 0.75 0.43 -16.25
N PHE A 83 1.90 1.08 -16.02
CA PHE A 83 2.72 1.64 -17.10
C PHE A 83 3.39 0.55 -17.94
N VAL A 84 3.77 -0.59 -17.36
CA VAL A 84 4.25 -1.75 -18.12
C VAL A 84 3.14 -2.29 -19.02
N HIS A 85 1.93 -2.48 -18.49
CA HIS A 85 0.78 -2.94 -19.27
C HIS A 85 0.39 -1.94 -20.37
N LEU A 86 0.48 -0.63 -20.12
CA LEU A 86 0.27 0.40 -21.14
C LEU A 86 1.28 0.28 -22.28
N THR A 87 2.57 0.08 -21.99
CA THR A 87 3.57 -0.20 -23.04
C THR A 87 3.23 -1.47 -23.80
N TYR A 88 2.88 -2.56 -23.12
CA TYR A 88 2.49 -3.82 -23.77
C TYR A 88 1.31 -3.66 -24.73
N LEU A 89 0.24 -2.97 -24.31
CA LEU A 89 -0.99 -2.83 -25.09
C LEU A 89 -0.89 -1.82 -26.25
N THR A 90 0.02 -0.85 -26.16
CA THR A 90 0.15 0.24 -27.13
C THR A 90 1.37 0.11 -28.04
N GLY A 91 2.37 -0.67 -27.64
CA GLY A 91 3.70 -0.67 -28.26
C GLY A 91 4.51 0.60 -27.98
N ASN A 92 4.00 1.56 -27.22
CA ASN A 92 4.71 2.80 -26.91
C ASN A 92 5.68 2.58 -25.73
N PRO A 93 7.02 2.64 -25.95
CA PRO A 93 7.99 2.37 -24.89
C PRO A 93 8.05 3.49 -23.84
N ALA A 94 7.44 4.65 -24.08
CA ALA A 94 7.53 5.80 -23.18
C ALA A 94 7.03 5.47 -21.76
N TYR A 95 5.93 4.71 -21.62
CA TYR A 95 5.38 4.37 -20.30
C TYR A 95 6.38 3.54 -19.49
N TYR A 96 6.85 2.42 -20.04
CA TYR A 96 7.88 1.59 -19.40
C TYR A 96 9.15 2.38 -19.08
N GLN A 97 9.63 3.20 -20.01
CA GLN A 97 10.82 4.03 -19.80
C GLN A 97 10.67 4.98 -18.60
N LYS A 98 9.48 5.57 -18.37
CA LYS A 98 9.25 6.44 -17.21
C LYS A 98 9.41 5.70 -15.88
N VAL A 99 8.79 4.54 -15.73
CA VAL A 99 8.83 3.79 -14.46
C VAL A 99 10.17 3.08 -14.24
N MET A 100 10.86 2.66 -15.31
CA MET A 100 12.23 2.15 -15.21
C MET A 100 13.24 3.23 -14.85
N HIS A 101 13.02 4.46 -15.31
CA HIS A 101 13.86 5.59 -14.93
C HIS A 101 13.82 5.83 -13.40
N ILE A 102 12.63 5.75 -12.79
CA ILE A 102 12.47 5.84 -11.32
C ILE A 102 13.33 4.78 -10.63
N ARG A 103 13.23 3.51 -11.04
CA ARG A 103 14.02 2.42 -10.44
C ARG A 103 15.52 2.63 -10.57
N LYS A 104 16.00 2.96 -11.77
CA LYS A 104 17.42 3.22 -12.02
C LYS A 104 17.95 4.39 -11.21
N LEU A 105 17.12 5.40 -10.95
CA LEU A 105 17.49 6.50 -10.07
C LEU A 105 17.61 6.01 -8.63
N LEU A 106 16.57 5.36 -8.10
CA LEU A 106 16.55 4.84 -6.72
C LEU A 106 17.69 3.85 -6.45
N ALA A 107 18.03 2.97 -7.40
CA ALA A 107 19.11 2.00 -7.27
C ALA A 107 20.50 2.63 -7.10
N LYS A 108 20.68 3.89 -7.53
CA LYS A 108 21.93 4.65 -7.40
C LYS A 108 21.98 5.52 -6.14
N MET A 109 20.87 5.63 -5.42
CA MET A 109 20.79 6.48 -4.23
C MET A 109 21.27 5.73 -3.00
N ASP A 110 21.98 6.44 -2.13
CA ASP A 110 22.28 5.93 -0.79
C ASP A 110 20.99 5.74 0.00
N ARG A 111 20.83 4.56 0.60
CA ARG A 111 19.69 4.18 1.45
C ARG A 111 20.12 4.25 2.92
N PRO A 112 19.70 5.27 3.69
CA PRO A 112 20.09 5.37 5.10
C PRO A 112 19.59 4.14 5.88
N ASN A 113 20.50 3.37 6.47
CA ASN A 113 20.23 2.08 7.13
C ASN A 113 19.59 1.02 6.21
N GLY A 114 19.79 1.11 4.90
CA GLY A 114 19.10 0.25 3.92
C GLY A 114 17.61 0.57 3.74
N LEU A 115 17.09 1.57 4.46
CA LEU A 115 15.69 2.00 4.39
C LEU A 115 15.48 3.04 3.28
N TYR A 116 14.27 3.05 2.73
CA TYR A 116 13.83 4.07 1.78
C TYR A 116 13.08 5.19 2.51
N PRO A 117 13.58 6.44 2.51
CA PRO A 117 12.80 7.57 2.97
C PRO A 117 11.55 7.78 2.10
N ASN A 118 10.45 8.17 2.73
CA ASN A 118 9.16 8.36 2.06
C ASN A 118 9.10 9.63 1.19
N TYR A 119 10.14 10.48 1.22
CA TYR A 119 10.17 11.78 0.56
C TYR A 119 11.39 11.92 -0.35
N LEU A 120 11.17 12.10 -1.65
CA LEU A 120 12.23 12.35 -2.63
C LEU A 120 11.98 13.66 -3.39
N ASN A 121 12.93 14.58 -3.38
CA ASN A 121 12.75 15.86 -4.08
C ASN A 121 12.91 15.67 -5.60
N PRO A 122 11.88 15.95 -6.42
CA PRO A 122 11.92 15.68 -7.86
C PRO A 122 12.76 16.68 -8.66
N ARG A 123 13.22 17.77 -8.04
CA ARG A 123 14.12 18.75 -8.67
C ARG A 123 15.59 18.43 -8.42
N THR A 124 15.93 17.96 -7.22
CA THR A 124 17.32 17.75 -6.80
C THR A 124 17.74 16.29 -6.74
N GLY A 125 16.79 15.34 -6.68
CA GLY A 125 17.08 13.92 -6.54
C GLY A 125 17.65 13.57 -5.17
N ARG A 126 17.39 14.39 -4.14
CA ARG A 126 17.82 14.16 -2.76
C ARG A 126 16.65 13.76 -1.89
N TRP A 127 16.91 12.88 -0.93
CA TRP A 127 15.95 12.54 0.12
C TRP A 127 15.55 13.79 0.91
N GLY A 128 14.27 13.86 1.26
CA GLY A 128 13.73 14.82 2.22
C GLY A 128 13.98 14.35 3.65
N GLN A 129 13.00 14.51 4.53
CA GLN A 129 13.05 13.91 5.87
C GLN A 129 13.25 12.39 5.80
N HIS A 130 14.14 11.87 6.65
CA HIS A 130 14.43 10.43 6.77
C HIS A 130 13.35 9.73 7.62
N HIS A 131 12.12 9.78 7.11
CA HIS A 131 10.99 9.01 7.63
C HIS A 131 10.75 7.81 6.73
N THR A 132 10.67 6.62 7.30
CA THR A 132 10.34 5.38 6.58
C THR A 132 9.15 4.72 7.27
N SER A 133 8.19 4.27 6.47
CA SER A 133 7.04 3.50 6.94
C SER A 133 6.67 2.45 5.89
N VAL A 134 6.26 1.27 6.36
CA VAL A 134 5.58 0.25 5.54
C VAL A 134 4.06 0.43 5.60
N GLY A 135 3.57 1.50 6.23
CA GLY A 135 2.20 2.00 6.04
C GLY A 135 2.20 3.17 5.07
N GLY A 136 1.26 4.10 5.29
CA GLY A 136 1.07 5.24 4.41
C GLY A 136 2.36 5.97 4.03
N LEU A 137 2.40 6.43 2.78
CA LEU A 137 3.52 7.12 2.11
C LEU A 137 4.66 6.20 1.63
N GLY A 138 4.71 4.92 2.04
CA GLY A 138 5.76 3.98 1.65
C GLY A 138 5.27 2.60 1.23
N ASP A 139 4.27 2.04 1.92
CA ASP A 139 3.58 0.78 1.66
C ASP A 139 3.69 0.21 0.22
N SER A 140 2.93 0.75 -0.73
CA SER A 140 2.72 0.11 -2.03
C SER A 140 3.93 0.22 -2.97
N PHE A 141 4.96 1.00 -2.61
CA PHE A 141 6.25 0.92 -3.30
C PHE A 141 6.89 -0.46 -3.09
N TYR A 142 6.90 -0.98 -1.85
CA TYR A 142 7.46 -2.29 -1.54
C TYR A 142 6.64 -3.41 -2.19
N GLU A 143 5.32 -3.25 -2.17
CA GLU A 143 4.37 -4.15 -2.85
C GLU A 143 4.67 -4.28 -4.35
N TYR A 144 4.88 -3.15 -5.03
CA TYR A 144 5.12 -3.12 -6.48
C TYR A 144 6.51 -3.63 -6.86
N LEU A 145 7.49 -3.65 -5.95
CA LEU A 145 8.75 -4.36 -6.21
C LEU A 145 8.50 -5.86 -6.38
N LEU A 146 7.77 -6.48 -5.43
CA LEU A 146 7.43 -7.89 -5.51
C LEU A 146 6.50 -8.18 -6.71
N LYS A 147 5.42 -7.41 -6.85
CA LYS A 147 4.41 -7.67 -7.88
C LYS A 147 4.96 -7.42 -9.29
N ALA A 148 5.89 -6.48 -9.50
CA ALA A 148 6.55 -6.32 -10.80
C ALA A 148 7.38 -7.55 -11.18
N TRP A 149 8.12 -8.14 -10.24
CA TRP A 149 8.85 -9.38 -10.48
C TRP A 149 7.89 -10.51 -10.87
N LEU A 150 6.82 -10.72 -10.10
CA LEU A 150 5.81 -11.74 -10.40
C LEU A 150 5.13 -11.52 -11.76
N MET A 151 4.71 -10.28 -12.05
CA MET A 151 4.03 -9.91 -13.29
C MET A 151 4.92 -10.07 -14.53
N SER A 152 6.24 -9.95 -14.36
CA SER A 152 7.23 -10.16 -15.43
C SER A 152 7.53 -11.64 -15.72
N ASP A 153 6.71 -12.57 -15.23
CA ASP A 153 7.01 -14.01 -15.23
C ASP A 153 8.38 -14.29 -14.58
N ARG A 154 8.65 -13.61 -13.47
CA ARG A 154 9.88 -13.69 -12.67
C ARG A 154 11.17 -13.26 -13.39
N THR A 155 11.08 -12.57 -14.52
CA THR A 155 12.26 -12.14 -15.30
C THR A 155 12.90 -10.83 -14.81
N ASP A 156 12.14 -9.96 -14.14
CA ASP A 156 12.63 -8.72 -13.53
C ASP A 156 13.34 -9.00 -12.19
N THR A 157 14.53 -9.59 -12.28
CA THR A 157 15.35 -9.97 -11.12
C THR A 157 15.88 -8.77 -10.33
N GLU A 158 15.96 -7.59 -10.95
CA GLU A 158 16.32 -6.35 -10.26
C GLU A 158 15.21 -5.94 -9.27
N ALA A 159 13.94 -6.07 -9.67
CA ALA A 159 12.80 -5.87 -8.77
C ALA A 159 12.83 -6.83 -7.58
N ARG A 160 13.08 -8.13 -7.83
CA ARG A 160 13.18 -9.14 -6.76
C ARG A 160 14.29 -8.82 -5.77
N LYS A 161 15.50 -8.54 -6.28
CA LYS A 161 16.64 -8.17 -5.43
C LYS A 161 16.34 -6.92 -4.60
N THR A 162 15.75 -5.90 -5.22
CA THR A 162 15.41 -4.65 -4.52
C THR A 162 14.37 -4.89 -3.43
N TYR A 163 13.37 -5.75 -3.68
CA TYR A 163 12.40 -6.19 -2.69
C TYR A 163 13.10 -6.90 -1.52
N ASP A 164 13.93 -7.91 -1.79
CA ASP A 164 14.62 -8.68 -0.75
C ASP A 164 15.49 -7.79 0.15
N ASP A 165 16.32 -6.94 -0.46
CA ASP A 165 17.14 -5.96 0.26
C ASP A 165 16.29 -5.05 1.16
N ALA A 166 15.13 -4.59 0.66
CA ALA A 166 14.23 -3.71 1.39
C ALA A 166 13.57 -4.45 2.57
N ILE A 167 13.12 -5.69 2.36
CA ILE A 167 12.50 -6.50 3.42
C ILE A 167 13.51 -6.82 4.51
N GLU A 168 14.76 -7.18 4.18
CA GLU A 168 15.80 -7.42 5.18
C GLU A 168 16.06 -6.18 6.06
N ALA A 169 16.07 -4.98 5.47
CA ALA A 169 16.20 -3.73 6.22
C ALA A 169 14.95 -3.44 7.09
N ILE A 170 13.75 -3.69 6.56
CA ILE A 170 12.48 -3.54 7.29
C ILE A 170 12.44 -4.48 8.50
N GLU A 171 12.78 -5.76 8.34
CA GLU A 171 12.84 -6.73 9.44
C GLU A 171 13.81 -6.27 10.54
N ARG A 172 15.00 -5.83 10.14
CA ARG A 172 16.03 -5.37 11.08
C ARG A 172 15.59 -4.12 11.86
N HIS A 173 15.01 -3.14 11.20
CA HIS A 173 14.82 -1.81 11.77
C HIS A 173 13.39 -1.52 12.25
N LEU A 174 12.37 -2.05 11.58
CA LEU A 174 10.96 -1.69 11.79
C LEU A 174 10.14 -2.80 12.47
N ILE A 175 10.48 -4.08 12.28
CA ILE A 175 9.70 -5.18 12.86
C ILE A 175 10.13 -5.46 14.30
N ARG A 176 9.18 -5.47 15.24
CA ARG A 176 9.43 -5.80 16.66
C ARG A 176 8.28 -6.64 17.21
N LYS A 177 8.52 -7.27 18.36
CA LYS A 177 7.46 -7.90 19.16
C LYS A 177 7.03 -6.97 20.31
N SER A 178 5.74 -6.99 20.63
CA SER A 178 5.16 -6.37 21.82
C SER A 178 5.51 -7.18 23.07
N ASN A 179 5.13 -6.69 24.25
CA ASN A 179 5.36 -7.42 25.50
C ASN A 179 4.47 -8.67 25.59
N GLY A 180 3.26 -8.60 25.04
CA GLY A 180 2.31 -9.70 24.87
C GLY A 180 2.60 -10.59 23.66
N GLY A 181 3.71 -10.37 22.94
CA GLY A 181 4.19 -11.24 21.87
C GLY A 181 3.65 -10.97 20.47
N LEU A 182 2.90 -9.88 20.25
CA LEU A 182 2.42 -9.49 18.93
C LEU A 182 3.55 -8.90 18.08
N THR A 183 3.74 -9.44 16.87
CA THR A 183 4.68 -8.89 15.89
C THR A 183 4.06 -7.69 15.19
N PHE A 184 4.74 -6.56 15.18
CA PHE A 184 4.26 -5.34 14.51
C PHE A 184 5.37 -4.68 13.70
N ILE A 185 4.96 -3.87 12.72
CA ILE A 185 5.86 -3.04 11.91
C ILE A 185 5.69 -1.58 12.36
N GLY A 186 6.70 -1.03 13.03
CA GLY A 186 6.71 0.36 13.47
C GLY A 186 7.11 1.34 12.38
N GLU A 187 7.05 2.64 12.69
CA GLU A 187 7.52 3.69 11.79
C GLU A 187 8.94 4.15 12.20
N TRP A 188 9.83 4.34 11.24
CA TRP A 188 11.16 4.86 11.50
C TRP A 188 11.21 6.36 11.25
N LYS A 189 11.44 7.16 12.30
CA LYS A 189 11.51 8.63 12.21
C LYS A 189 12.77 9.14 12.87
N ASN A 190 13.59 9.86 12.11
CA ASN A 190 14.78 10.56 12.62
C ASN A 190 15.71 9.65 13.47
N GLY A 191 15.88 8.39 13.06
CA GLY A 191 16.74 7.43 13.74
C GLY A 191 16.09 6.65 14.88
N HIS A 192 14.80 6.87 15.15
CA HIS A 192 14.06 6.20 16.20
C HIS A 192 12.86 5.42 15.66
N LEU A 193 12.58 4.27 16.27
CA LEU A 193 11.38 3.48 15.99
C LEU A 193 10.21 3.99 16.82
N GLU A 194 9.17 4.49 16.16
CA GLU A 194 7.87 4.74 16.75
C GLU A 194 7.08 3.42 16.78
N ARG A 195 6.66 2.99 17.97
CA ARG A 195 5.91 1.74 18.20
C ARG A 195 4.42 1.90 17.88
N LYS A 196 4.13 2.22 16.62
CA LYS A 196 2.81 2.46 16.06
C LYS A 196 2.72 1.79 14.69
N MET A 197 1.61 1.12 14.42
CA MET A 197 1.33 0.47 13.14
C MET A 197 -0.01 0.98 12.61
N GLY A 198 -0.10 1.22 11.29
CA GLY A 198 -1.34 1.64 10.64
C GLY A 198 -2.14 0.45 10.12
N HIS A 199 -3.44 0.65 9.91
CA HIS A 199 -4.29 -0.29 9.17
C HIS A 199 -3.72 -0.54 7.77
N LEU A 200 -3.26 0.52 7.09
CA LEU A 200 -2.55 0.43 5.81
C LEU A 200 -1.42 -0.60 5.85
N THR A 201 -0.60 -0.61 6.91
CA THR A 201 0.54 -1.52 7.07
C THR A 201 0.13 -3.01 7.13
N CYS A 202 -1.14 -3.32 7.39
CA CYS A 202 -1.61 -4.70 7.45
C CYS A 202 -1.55 -5.43 6.12
N PHE A 203 -1.47 -4.73 4.97
CA PHE A 203 -1.25 -5.36 3.66
C PHE A 203 0.04 -6.19 3.61
N ALA A 204 1.03 -5.81 4.44
CA ALA A 204 2.35 -6.41 4.45
C ALA A 204 2.32 -7.90 4.82
N GLY A 205 1.30 -8.35 5.57
CA GLY A 205 1.13 -9.78 5.88
C GLY A 205 0.94 -10.61 4.61
N GLY A 206 0.02 -10.17 3.74
CA GLY A 206 -0.20 -10.76 2.42
C GLY A 206 1.00 -10.61 1.49
N MET A 207 1.68 -9.46 1.53
CA MET A 207 2.92 -9.24 0.76
C MET A 207 4.03 -10.24 1.13
N PHE A 208 4.28 -10.45 2.42
CA PHE A 208 5.29 -11.42 2.88
C PHE A 208 4.91 -12.85 2.47
N ALA A 209 3.65 -13.25 2.64
CA ALA A 209 3.17 -14.56 2.22
C ALA A 209 3.30 -14.76 0.70
N LEU A 210 2.92 -13.76 -0.11
CA LEU A 210 3.06 -13.79 -1.57
C LEU A 210 4.53 -13.89 -2.00
N GLY A 211 5.44 -13.23 -1.28
CA GLY A 211 6.87 -13.25 -1.55
C GLY A 211 7.59 -14.54 -1.14
N ALA A 212 6.95 -15.40 -0.35
CA ALA A 212 7.54 -16.61 0.20
C ALA A 212 7.92 -17.63 -0.88
N ASP A 213 7.03 -17.92 -1.85
CA ASP A 213 7.27 -18.88 -2.94
C ASP A 213 8.42 -18.50 -3.88
N GLY A 214 8.80 -17.22 -3.88
CA GLY A 214 9.94 -16.70 -4.64
C GLY A 214 11.26 -16.64 -3.86
N SER A 215 11.22 -16.95 -2.57
CA SER A 215 12.39 -16.90 -1.71
C SER A 215 13.15 -18.23 -1.76
N PRO A 216 14.47 -18.22 -1.47
CA PRO A 216 15.20 -19.46 -1.20
C PRO A 216 14.48 -20.32 -0.13
N ASP A 217 14.58 -21.65 -0.23
CA ASP A 217 13.81 -22.60 0.61
C ASP A 217 13.99 -22.36 2.12
N ASP A 218 15.16 -21.88 2.56
CA ASP A 218 15.47 -21.56 3.96
C ASP A 218 14.76 -20.29 4.45
N LYS A 219 14.31 -19.42 3.54
CA LYS A 219 13.58 -18.17 3.83
C LYS A 219 12.08 -18.25 3.55
N ALA A 220 11.63 -19.16 2.68
CA ALA A 220 10.21 -19.28 2.33
C ALA A 220 9.32 -19.51 3.56
N GLY A 221 9.70 -20.46 4.43
CA GLY A 221 8.97 -20.74 5.67
C GLY A 221 8.97 -19.55 6.64
N HIS A 222 10.07 -18.80 6.71
CA HIS A 222 10.18 -17.59 7.52
C HIS A 222 9.20 -16.50 7.08
N TYR A 223 9.12 -16.20 5.79
CA TYR A 223 8.20 -15.16 5.29
C TYR A 223 6.73 -15.55 5.39
N LEU A 224 6.40 -16.83 5.21
CA LEU A 224 5.03 -17.30 5.44
C LEU A 224 4.63 -17.18 6.92
N GLN A 225 5.55 -17.50 7.83
CA GLN A 225 5.34 -17.32 9.27
C GLN A 225 5.22 -15.83 9.64
N LEU A 226 6.09 -14.97 9.09
CA LEU A 226 6.02 -13.54 9.31
C LEU A 226 4.68 -12.96 8.81
N GLY A 227 4.21 -13.41 7.65
CA GLY A 227 2.88 -13.08 7.14
C GLY A 227 1.75 -13.47 8.10
N ALA A 228 1.83 -14.67 8.67
CA ALA A 228 0.87 -15.15 9.68
C ALA A 228 0.92 -14.34 10.98
N GLU A 229 2.11 -13.96 11.46
CA GLU A 229 2.26 -13.14 12.67
C GLU A 229 1.69 -11.73 12.47
N ILE A 230 1.90 -11.11 11.30
CA ILE A 230 1.31 -9.81 10.95
C ILE A 230 -0.21 -9.92 10.83
N ALA A 231 -0.73 -10.97 10.16
CA ALA A 231 -2.16 -11.22 10.06
C ALA A 231 -2.82 -11.35 11.44
N HIS A 232 -2.17 -12.04 12.37
CA HIS A 232 -2.63 -12.18 13.75
C HIS A 232 -2.66 -10.83 14.48
N THR A 233 -1.61 -10.03 14.42
CA THR A 233 -1.59 -8.69 15.04
C THR A 233 -2.67 -7.77 14.46
N CYS A 234 -2.91 -7.83 13.16
CA CYS A 234 -3.98 -7.06 12.52
C CYS A 234 -5.38 -7.57 12.87
N HIS A 235 -5.54 -8.88 13.08
CA HIS A 235 -6.77 -9.43 13.65
C HIS A 235 -7.02 -8.95 15.08
N GLU A 236 -5.99 -8.96 15.92
CA GLU A 236 -6.08 -8.44 17.29
C GLU A 236 -6.48 -6.97 17.35
N SER A 237 -6.07 -6.15 16.37
CA SER A 237 -6.51 -4.75 16.30
C SER A 237 -7.98 -4.60 15.96
N TYR A 238 -8.58 -5.57 15.27
CA TYR A 238 -10.03 -5.65 15.04
C TYR A 238 -10.74 -6.17 16.31
N ASP A 239 -10.27 -7.29 16.86
CA ASP A 239 -10.93 -7.98 17.96
C ASP A 239 -10.99 -7.14 19.24
N ARG A 240 -9.98 -6.29 19.48
CA ARG A 240 -9.91 -5.41 20.66
C ARG A 240 -10.80 -4.17 20.59
N THR A 241 -11.63 -4.04 19.55
CA THR A 241 -12.56 -2.92 19.38
C THR A 241 -13.99 -3.32 19.72
N VAL A 242 -14.84 -2.34 20.02
CA VAL A 242 -16.27 -2.60 20.30
C VAL A 242 -17.00 -3.01 19.03
N LEU A 243 -16.64 -2.41 17.89
CA LEU A 243 -17.30 -2.67 16.61
C LEU A 243 -16.73 -3.88 15.86
N LYS A 244 -15.64 -4.50 16.35
CA LYS A 244 -14.89 -5.56 15.64
C LYS A 244 -14.38 -5.10 14.26
N LEU A 245 -14.00 -3.83 14.17
CA LEU A 245 -13.39 -3.18 13.02
C LEU A 245 -12.13 -2.45 13.50
N GLY A 246 -11.01 -2.64 12.82
CA GLY A 246 -9.74 -2.07 13.25
C GLY A 246 -9.66 -0.54 13.07
N PRO A 247 -8.97 0.19 13.98
CA PRO A 247 -8.72 1.61 13.84
C PRO A 247 -7.68 1.91 12.76
N GLU A 248 -7.63 3.14 12.24
CA GLU A 248 -6.62 3.60 11.27
C GLU A 248 -5.19 3.38 11.74
N ALA A 249 -4.94 3.53 13.04
CA ALA A 249 -3.64 3.19 13.62
C ALA A 249 -3.75 2.74 15.07
N PHE A 250 -2.80 1.90 15.48
CA PHE A 250 -2.77 1.29 16.79
C PHE A 250 -1.33 1.22 17.33
N LYS A 251 -1.21 1.21 18.66
CA LYS A 251 0.07 1.34 19.36
C LYS A 251 0.46 0.09 20.16
N PHE A 252 1.74 0.03 20.50
CA PHE A 252 2.38 -1.06 21.25
C PHE A 252 3.27 -0.52 22.39
N ASP A 253 2.75 0.45 23.14
CA ASP A 253 3.41 1.17 24.23
C ASP A 253 2.72 0.95 25.60
N SER A 254 3.52 0.92 26.68
CA SER A 254 3.08 1.06 28.08
C SER A 254 1.82 0.27 28.49
N GLY A 255 1.75 -1.01 28.13
CA GLY A 255 0.63 -1.91 28.49
C GLY A 255 -0.56 -1.87 27.52
N LEU A 256 -0.52 -1.01 26.50
CA LEU A 256 -1.45 -1.00 25.39
C LEU A 256 -0.85 -1.77 24.22
N GLU A 257 -1.65 -2.64 23.63
CA GLU A 257 -1.25 -3.42 22.46
C GLU A 257 -2.40 -3.45 21.46
N ALA A 258 -2.10 -3.16 20.19
CA ALA A 258 -3.07 -3.21 19.09
C ALA A 258 -4.35 -2.38 19.32
N VAL A 259 -4.25 -1.24 20.01
CA VAL A 259 -5.35 -0.29 20.20
C VAL A 259 -4.97 1.15 19.84
N ALA A 260 -5.94 1.94 19.38
CA ALA A 260 -5.75 3.35 19.09
C ALA A 260 -5.87 4.20 20.36
N VAL A 261 -4.98 5.17 20.52
CA VAL A 261 -4.98 6.09 21.67
C VAL A 261 -5.55 7.46 21.28
N ARG A 262 -5.21 7.95 20.09
CA ARG A 262 -5.61 9.28 19.64
C ARG A 262 -6.98 9.26 19.00
N GLN A 263 -7.84 10.23 19.33
CA GLN A 263 -9.21 10.27 18.83
C GLN A 263 -9.28 10.32 17.29
N ASN A 264 -8.34 11.00 16.65
CA ASN A 264 -8.27 11.10 15.19
C ASN A 264 -7.65 9.87 14.50
N GLU A 265 -7.37 8.79 15.23
CA GLU A 265 -6.84 7.53 14.70
C GLU A 265 -7.81 6.36 14.94
N LYS A 266 -8.93 6.58 15.64
CA LYS A 266 -9.93 5.56 15.98
C LYS A 266 -10.93 5.23 14.86
N TYR A 267 -10.81 5.87 13.70
CA TYR A 267 -11.77 5.71 12.63
C TYR A 267 -11.50 4.44 11.80
N TYR A 268 -12.52 3.98 11.09
CA TYR A 268 -12.43 2.93 10.07
C TYR A 268 -13.19 3.39 8.83
N ILE A 269 -12.50 3.51 7.69
CA ILE A 269 -13.05 4.05 6.44
C ILE A 269 -13.27 2.97 5.37
N LEU A 270 -13.75 1.79 5.77
CA LEU A 270 -14.03 0.66 4.86
C LEU A 270 -12.79 0.04 4.19
N ARG A 271 -11.63 0.18 4.84
CA ARG A 271 -10.32 -0.23 4.31
C ARG A 271 -10.19 -1.75 4.12
N PRO A 272 -9.44 -2.19 3.09
CA PRO A 272 -9.34 -3.61 2.72
C PRO A 272 -8.15 -4.35 3.37
N GLU A 273 -7.10 -3.68 3.84
CA GLU A 273 -5.76 -4.29 3.90
C GLU A 273 -5.64 -5.49 4.89
N VAL A 274 -6.49 -5.54 5.92
CA VAL A 274 -6.56 -6.70 6.82
C VAL A 274 -7.22 -7.90 6.13
N ILE A 275 -8.32 -7.67 5.41
CA ILE A 275 -9.05 -8.71 4.67
C ILE A 275 -8.21 -9.18 3.47
N GLU A 276 -7.49 -8.28 2.80
CA GLU A 276 -6.52 -8.62 1.75
C GLU A 276 -5.47 -9.63 2.28
N THR A 277 -4.89 -9.34 3.44
CA THR A 277 -3.94 -10.25 4.08
C THR A 277 -4.57 -11.59 4.41
N TYR A 278 -5.80 -11.63 4.93
CA TYR A 278 -6.51 -12.90 5.17
C TYR A 278 -6.70 -13.70 3.89
N TRP A 279 -6.99 -13.04 2.77
CA TRP A 279 -7.15 -13.70 1.47
C TRP A 279 -5.86 -14.40 1.03
N TYR A 280 -4.71 -13.71 1.06
CA TYR A 280 -3.43 -14.32 0.73
C TYR A 280 -3.08 -15.45 1.70
N MET A 281 -3.24 -15.23 3.01
CA MET A 281 -2.93 -16.24 4.01
C MET A 281 -3.80 -17.50 3.83
N TRP A 282 -5.11 -17.34 3.58
CA TRP A 282 -5.98 -18.46 3.23
C TRP A 282 -5.49 -19.19 1.97
N ARG A 283 -5.16 -18.46 0.90
CA ARG A 283 -4.73 -19.06 -0.38
C ARG A 283 -3.44 -19.88 -0.26
N PHE A 284 -2.49 -19.43 0.55
CA PHE A 284 -1.20 -20.11 0.70
C PHE A 284 -1.20 -21.19 1.78
N THR A 285 -2.03 -21.09 2.82
CA THR A 285 -2.00 -22.02 3.96
C THR A 285 -3.20 -22.95 4.05
N HIS A 286 -4.34 -22.55 3.47
CA HIS A 286 -5.65 -23.19 3.68
C HIS A 286 -6.05 -23.34 5.16
N ASP A 287 -5.47 -22.55 6.06
CA ASP A 287 -5.86 -22.53 7.46
C ASP A 287 -7.26 -21.89 7.58
N PRO A 288 -8.28 -22.63 8.05
CA PRO A 288 -9.66 -22.17 8.09
C PRO A 288 -9.88 -20.92 8.95
N LYS A 289 -8.96 -20.60 9.88
CA LYS A 289 -9.09 -19.40 10.71
C LYS A 289 -9.16 -18.12 9.88
N TYR A 290 -8.47 -18.04 8.74
CA TYR A 290 -8.47 -16.83 7.92
C TYR A 290 -9.82 -16.60 7.23
N ARG A 291 -10.57 -17.67 6.92
CA ARG A 291 -11.97 -17.54 6.47
C ARG A 291 -12.89 -17.12 7.60
N GLN A 292 -12.67 -17.65 8.80
CA GLN A 292 -13.44 -17.27 9.99
C GLN A 292 -13.25 -15.79 10.33
N TRP A 293 -12.01 -15.31 10.36
CA TRP A 293 -11.70 -13.88 10.60
C TRP A 293 -12.25 -12.97 9.50
N GLY A 294 -12.18 -13.40 8.23
CA GLY A 294 -12.83 -12.69 7.12
C GLY A 294 -14.34 -12.60 7.28
N TRP A 295 -14.99 -13.67 7.76
CA TRP A 295 -16.42 -13.69 8.02
C TRP A 295 -16.82 -12.79 9.19
N GLU A 296 -16.03 -12.78 10.27
CA GLU A 296 -16.23 -11.86 11.40
C GLU A 296 -16.17 -10.40 10.96
N ALA A 297 -15.18 -10.03 10.13
CA ALA A 297 -15.07 -8.69 9.56
C ALA A 297 -16.29 -8.36 8.67
N ALA A 298 -16.73 -9.29 7.82
CA ALA A 298 -17.92 -9.09 6.98
C ALA A 298 -19.19 -8.85 7.82
N GLN A 299 -19.38 -9.60 8.91
CA GLN A 299 -20.50 -9.41 9.84
C GLN A 299 -20.41 -8.05 10.55
N ALA A 300 -19.22 -7.63 10.97
CA ALA A 300 -19.00 -6.33 11.58
C ALA A 300 -19.30 -5.17 10.61
N ILE A 301 -18.85 -5.28 9.35
CA ILE A 301 -19.14 -4.30 8.29
C ILE A 301 -20.66 -4.23 8.03
N ASP A 302 -21.35 -5.36 7.84
CA ASP A 302 -22.80 -5.38 7.61
C ASP A 302 -23.57 -4.79 8.80
N LYS A 303 -23.14 -5.07 10.03
CA LYS A 303 -23.82 -4.57 11.24
C LYS A 303 -23.59 -3.08 11.49
N TYR A 304 -22.37 -2.59 11.30
CA TYR A 304 -21.97 -1.27 11.79
C TYR A 304 -21.70 -0.23 10.71
N CYS A 305 -21.42 -0.65 9.48
CA CYS A 305 -21.15 0.25 8.36
C CYS A 305 -22.32 0.36 7.39
N ARG A 306 -23.23 -0.62 7.36
CA ARG A 306 -24.39 -0.59 6.46
C ARG A 306 -25.40 0.47 6.88
N VAL A 307 -25.83 1.25 5.90
CA VAL A 307 -26.89 2.26 6.01
C VAL A 307 -27.93 2.02 4.92
N SER A 308 -29.05 2.76 4.93
CA SER A 308 -30.13 2.55 3.95
C SER A 308 -29.69 2.73 2.48
N GLY A 309 -28.67 3.58 2.24
CA GLY A 309 -28.16 3.90 0.90
C GLY A 309 -26.86 3.20 0.48
N GLY A 310 -26.29 2.30 1.30
CA GLY A 310 -24.99 1.69 1.03
C GLY A 310 -24.18 1.40 2.31
N PHE A 311 -22.90 1.73 2.29
CA PHE A 311 -21.97 1.58 3.41
C PHE A 311 -21.22 2.89 3.70
N SER A 312 -21.00 3.20 4.97
CA SER A 312 -20.23 4.36 5.43
C SER A 312 -19.13 3.92 6.39
N GLY A 313 -18.01 4.64 6.37
CA GLY A 313 -17.01 4.55 7.43
C GLY A 313 -17.56 5.03 8.78
N VAL A 314 -16.85 4.67 9.84
CA VAL A 314 -17.18 5.02 11.22
C VAL A 314 -16.03 5.81 11.85
N LYS A 315 -16.37 6.84 12.62
CA LYS A 315 -15.37 7.77 13.20
C LYS A 315 -14.69 7.25 14.46
N ASP A 316 -15.30 6.31 15.16
CA ASP A 316 -14.75 5.71 16.39
C ASP A 316 -15.20 4.25 16.54
N VAL A 317 -14.27 3.32 16.32
CA VAL A 317 -14.50 1.86 16.44
C VAL A 317 -14.64 1.35 17.87
N TYR A 318 -14.41 2.21 18.87
CA TYR A 318 -14.57 1.90 20.29
C TYR A 318 -15.91 2.39 20.86
N SER A 319 -16.72 3.11 20.09
CA SER A 319 -18.06 3.52 20.48
C SER A 319 -19.08 2.46 20.14
N SER A 320 -19.95 2.07 21.09
CA SER A 320 -21.09 1.18 20.81
C SER A 320 -22.15 1.80 19.88
N ASN A 321 -22.17 3.13 19.79
CA ASN A 321 -23.01 3.90 18.88
C ASN A 321 -22.14 4.50 17.76
N PRO A 322 -22.11 3.91 16.55
CA PRO A 322 -21.25 4.37 15.48
C PRO A 322 -21.68 5.76 14.99
N THR A 323 -20.70 6.65 14.84
CA THR A 323 -20.90 7.92 14.13
C THR A 323 -20.34 7.77 12.72
N TYR A 324 -21.19 7.96 11.72
CA TYR A 324 -20.85 7.79 10.31
C TYR A 324 -20.02 8.96 9.77
N ASP A 325 -19.10 8.65 8.84
CA ASP A 325 -18.37 9.65 8.05
C ASP A 325 -19.11 10.12 6.80
N ASP A 326 -20.21 9.44 6.45
CA ASP A 326 -21.06 9.67 5.27
C ASP A 326 -20.31 9.53 3.94
N VAL A 327 -19.33 8.61 3.88
CA VAL A 327 -18.57 8.32 2.65
C VAL A 327 -18.52 6.83 2.36
N GLN A 328 -19.04 6.44 1.20
CA GLN A 328 -18.77 5.12 0.62
C GLN A 328 -17.54 5.21 -0.27
N GLN A 329 -16.41 4.71 0.22
CA GLN A 329 -15.15 4.72 -0.50
C GLN A 329 -15.20 3.79 -1.72
N SER A 330 -14.65 4.22 -2.86
CA SER A 330 -14.64 3.39 -4.07
C SER A 330 -13.87 2.08 -3.88
N PHE A 331 -12.82 2.10 -3.05
CA PHE A 331 -12.02 0.91 -2.73
C PHE A 331 -12.79 -0.13 -1.90
N PHE A 332 -13.88 0.24 -1.23
CA PHE A 332 -14.74 -0.76 -0.59
C PHE A 332 -15.28 -1.77 -1.61
N LEU A 333 -15.73 -1.27 -2.77
CA LEU A 333 -16.23 -2.11 -3.85
C LEU A 333 -15.09 -2.76 -4.64
N ALA A 334 -14.01 -2.01 -4.87
CA ALA A 334 -12.90 -2.50 -5.68
C ALA A 334 -12.01 -3.51 -4.94
N GLU A 335 -11.95 -3.48 -3.62
CA GLU A 335 -10.96 -4.24 -2.84
C GLU A 335 -11.64 -5.02 -1.71
N THR A 336 -12.32 -4.35 -0.78
CA THR A 336 -12.88 -5.01 0.42
C THR A 336 -13.91 -6.09 0.11
N LEU A 337 -14.74 -5.89 -0.91
CA LEU A 337 -15.78 -6.86 -1.32
C LEU A 337 -15.32 -7.91 -2.35
N LYS A 338 -14.16 -7.73 -3.00
CA LYS A 338 -13.69 -8.60 -4.09
C LYS A 338 -12.99 -9.85 -3.55
#